data_AF-A0A524DD27-F1
#
_entry.id   AF-A0A524DD27-F1
#
_cell.length_a   1.000
_cell.length_b   1.000
_cell.length_c   1.000
_cell.angle_alpha   90.00
_cell.angle_beta   90.00
_cell.angle_gamma   90.00
#
_symmetry.space_group_name_H-M   'P 1'
#
loop_
_entity.id
_entity.type
_entity.pdbx_description
1 polymer ?
#
loop_
_entity_poly.entity_id
_entity_poly.type
_entity_poly.pdbx_seq_one_letter_code
_entity_poly.pdbx_strand_id
1 'polypeptide(L)'
;MTEKVIEKNKGLVKADFAFWVGLYMDKFYDGFEQKKIMANKCPECGSVFVPPRKICGKCRIKLPIDENWIELGDKGKLINFTRTAYKVSDRRARKSKSLKDYGMVQIEGSDTAIVYPLIDFEENDLKMGTEVKIQWKENPSGGPSDIEGFVKL
;
A
#
# COMPACT_ATOMS: atom_id res chain seq x y z
N MET A 1 -12.88 50.54 8.82
CA MET A 1 -12.93 49.53 7.74
C MET A 1 -13.63 48.32 8.30
N THR A 2 -14.86 48.07 7.89
CA THR A 2 -15.68 46.95 8.39
C THR A 2 -15.14 45.64 7.83
N GLU A 3 -14.79 44.69 8.70
CA GLU A 3 -14.32 43.36 8.29
C GLU A 3 -15.39 42.67 7.46
N LYS A 4 -15.06 42.37 6.20
CA LYS A 4 -15.95 41.65 5.30
C LYS A 4 -16.03 40.19 5.75
N VAL A 5 -17.16 39.80 6.34
CA VAL A 5 -17.45 38.40 6.69
C VAL A 5 -17.62 37.61 5.39
N ILE A 6 -16.67 36.70 5.11
CA ILE A 6 -16.77 35.79 3.97
C ILE A 6 -17.51 34.54 4.43
N GLU A 7 -18.80 34.45 4.10
CA GLU A 7 -19.56 33.20 4.26
C GLU A 7 -19.10 32.17 3.22
N LYS A 8 -18.40 31.13 3.68
CA LYS A 8 -18.01 30.00 2.85
C LYS A 8 -19.11 28.95 2.81
N ASN A 9 -19.95 29.00 1.78
CA ASN A 9 -20.87 27.90 1.48
C ASN A 9 -20.08 26.72 0.89
N LYS A 10 -19.99 25.61 1.62
CA LYS A 10 -19.41 24.37 1.09
C LYS A 10 -20.38 23.80 0.05
N GLY A 11 -19.99 23.80 -1.22
CA GLY A 11 -20.77 23.16 -2.28
C GLY A 11 -21.04 21.69 -1.95
N LEU A 12 -22.29 21.26 -2.12
CA LEU A 12 -22.78 19.91 -1.84
C LEU A 12 -22.36 18.89 -2.91
N VAL A 13 -21.79 19.34 -4.03
CA VAL A 13 -21.42 18.48 -5.14
C VAL A 13 -20.03 17.89 -4.90
N LYS A 14 -19.98 16.59 -4.62
CA LYS A 14 -18.76 15.80 -4.70
C LYS A 14 -18.75 15.12 -6.06
N ALA A 15 -17.78 15.48 -6.91
CA ALA A 15 -17.56 14.75 -8.15
C ALA A 15 -16.93 13.40 -7.81
N ASP A 16 -17.70 12.33 -7.97
CA ASP A 16 -17.19 10.97 -7.89
C ASP A 16 -16.67 10.57 -9.28
N PHE A 17 -15.48 9.96 -9.31
CA PHE A 17 -14.80 9.58 -10.54
C PHE A 17 -14.42 8.09 -10.45
N ALA A 18 -14.68 7.35 -11.52
CA ALA A 18 -14.18 6.00 -11.72
C ALA A 18 -12.85 6.07 -12.51
N PHE A 19 -11.78 6.52 -11.85
CA PHE A 19 -10.47 6.54 -12.49
C PHE A 19 -9.91 5.14 -12.64
N TRP A 20 -9.51 4.78 -13.86
CA TRP A 20 -8.80 3.54 -14.10
C TRP A 20 -7.38 3.59 -13.55
N VAL A 21 -6.96 2.52 -12.88
CA VAL A 21 -5.68 2.40 -12.17
C VAL A 21 -4.49 2.12 -13.11
N GLY A 22 -4.77 1.77 -14.37
CA GLY A 22 -3.77 1.41 -15.36
C GLY A 22 -3.43 -0.08 -15.36
N LEU A 23 -3.04 -0.62 -16.53
CA LEU A 23 -2.88 -2.08 -16.78
C LEU A 23 -2.10 -2.85 -15.71
N TYR A 24 -0.99 -2.28 -15.22
CA TYR A 24 -0.14 -2.96 -14.24
C TYR A 24 -0.80 -3.04 -12.87
N MET A 25 -1.49 -1.98 -12.45
CA MET A 25 -2.18 -1.94 -11.16
C MET A 25 -3.50 -2.70 -11.22
N ASP A 26 -4.14 -2.78 -12.38
CA ASP A 26 -5.35 -3.57 -12.63
C ASP A 26 -5.10 -5.03 -12.23
N LYS A 27 -4.11 -5.66 -12.86
CA LYS A 27 -3.70 -7.04 -12.56
C LYS A 27 -3.20 -7.24 -11.12
N PHE A 28 -2.66 -6.19 -10.50
CA PHE A 28 -2.28 -6.23 -9.09
C PHE A 28 -3.49 -6.32 -8.17
N TYR A 29 -4.50 -5.49 -8.40
CA TYR A 29 -5.74 -5.48 -7.61
C TYR A 29 -6.66 -6.65 -7.92
N ASP A 30 -6.68 -7.17 -9.15
CA ASP A 30 -7.34 -8.44 -9.47
C ASP A 30 -6.80 -9.59 -8.59
N GLY A 31 -5.50 -9.55 -8.27
CA GLY A 31 -4.89 -10.49 -7.33
C GLY A 31 -5.44 -10.35 -5.91
N PHE A 32 -5.79 -9.14 -5.48
CA PHE A 32 -6.29 -8.89 -4.12
C PHE A 32 -7.68 -9.50 -3.90
N GLU A 33 -8.51 -9.56 -4.93
CA GLU A 33 -9.80 -10.28 -4.89
C GLU A 33 -9.63 -11.75 -4.47
N GLN A 34 -8.47 -12.33 -4.77
CA GLN A 34 -8.10 -13.70 -4.45
C GLN A 34 -7.14 -13.80 -3.26
N LYS A 35 -6.90 -12.71 -2.53
CA LYS A 35 -5.92 -12.61 -1.43
C LYS A 35 -4.50 -12.97 -1.86
N LYS A 36 -4.12 -12.57 -3.07
CA LYS A 36 -2.82 -12.80 -3.70
C LYS A 36 -2.05 -11.51 -3.92
N ILE A 37 -0.72 -11.59 -3.85
CA ILE A 37 0.17 -10.50 -4.20
C ILE A 37 0.83 -10.80 -5.53
N MET A 38 0.42 -10.08 -6.58
CA MET A 38 1.05 -10.17 -7.89
C MET A 38 2.21 -9.17 -8.00
N ALA A 39 3.37 -9.63 -8.45
CA ALA A 39 4.53 -8.81 -8.70
C ALA A 39 5.02 -8.99 -10.15
N ASN A 40 5.76 -8.02 -10.68
CA ASN A 40 6.44 -8.19 -11.95
C ASN A 40 7.96 -8.20 -11.80
N LYS A 41 8.60 -9.09 -12.55
CA LYS A 41 10.04 -9.34 -12.51
C LYS A 41 10.71 -8.72 -13.74
N CYS A 42 11.85 -8.05 -13.52
CA CYS A 42 12.69 -7.59 -14.61
C CYS A 42 13.36 -8.78 -15.31
N PRO A 43 13.18 -8.98 -16.62
CA PRO A 43 13.83 -10.09 -17.34
C PRO A 43 15.35 -9.92 -17.44
N GLU A 44 15.87 -8.69 -17.36
CA GLU A 44 17.32 -8.44 -17.48
C GLU A 44 18.08 -8.59 -16.16
N CYS A 45 17.61 -7.94 -15.08
CA CYS A 45 18.33 -7.92 -13.80
C CYS A 45 17.70 -8.81 -12.72
N GLY A 46 16.57 -9.44 -13.02
CA GLY A 46 15.88 -10.33 -12.08
C GLY A 46 15.14 -9.65 -10.92
N SER A 47 15.20 -8.31 -10.79
CA SER A 47 14.52 -7.62 -9.69
C SER A 47 12.99 -7.77 -9.75
N VAL A 48 12.38 -8.03 -8.62
CA VAL A 48 10.94 -8.26 -8.43
C VAL A 48 10.29 -7.04 -7.76
N PHE A 49 9.27 -6.47 -8.40
CA PHE A 49 8.60 -5.26 -7.92
C PHE A 49 7.19 -5.53 -7.40
N VAL A 50 6.96 -5.12 -6.15
CA VAL A 50 5.64 -4.99 -5.52
C VAL A 50 5.54 -3.59 -4.85
N PRO A 51 4.61 -2.72 -5.27
CA PRO A 51 3.65 -2.89 -6.37
C PRO A 51 4.36 -3.00 -7.74
N PRO A 52 3.73 -3.60 -8.75
CA PRO A 52 4.33 -3.76 -10.07
C PRO A 52 4.57 -2.40 -10.75
N ARG A 53 5.58 -2.34 -11.63
CA ARG A 53 5.98 -1.10 -12.29
C ARG A 53 6.05 -1.26 -13.81
N LYS A 54 5.81 -0.18 -14.55
CA LYS A 54 5.96 -0.15 -16.01
C LYS A 54 7.42 -0.16 -16.46
N ILE A 55 8.31 0.47 -15.69
CA ILE A 55 9.72 0.67 -16.05
C ILE A 55 10.60 0.13 -14.92
N CYS A 56 11.63 -0.65 -15.28
CA CYS A 56 12.70 -1.02 -14.36
C CYS A 56 13.63 0.17 -14.14
N GLY A 57 13.76 0.67 -12.91
CA GLY A 57 14.62 1.81 -12.61
C GLY A 57 16.12 1.55 -12.82
N LYS A 58 16.57 0.28 -12.66
CA LYS A 58 17.97 -0.12 -12.82
C LYS A 58 18.35 -0.24 -14.31
N CYS A 59 17.59 -1.03 -15.07
CA CYS A 59 17.84 -1.32 -16.48
C CYS A 59 17.30 -0.25 -17.44
N ARG A 60 16.35 0.58 -16.97
CA ARG A 60 15.63 1.59 -17.77
C ARG A 60 14.82 1.01 -18.95
N ILE A 61 14.47 -0.27 -18.87
CA ILE A 61 13.59 -0.92 -19.85
C ILE A 61 12.12 -0.89 -19.42
N LYS A 62 11.23 -1.02 -20.40
CA LYS A 62 9.81 -1.29 -20.16
C LYS A 62 9.62 -2.76 -19.81
N LEU A 63 8.94 -3.02 -18.69
CA LEU A 63 8.57 -4.37 -18.30
C LEU A 63 7.36 -4.82 -19.13
N PRO A 64 7.37 -6.00 -19.78
CA PRO A 64 6.22 -6.51 -20.50
C PRO A 64 4.98 -6.59 -19.60
N ILE A 65 3.79 -6.28 -20.15
CA ILE A 65 2.54 -6.31 -19.37
C ILE A 65 1.96 -7.72 -19.29
N ASP A 66 2.19 -8.57 -20.28
CA ASP A 66 1.57 -9.91 -20.35
C ASP A 66 2.51 -11.04 -19.87
N GLU A 67 3.76 -10.71 -19.51
CA GLU A 67 4.80 -11.68 -19.16
C GLU A 67 5.51 -11.31 -17.85
N ASN A 68 6.32 -12.23 -17.32
CA ASN A 68 7.18 -12.01 -16.15
C ASN A 68 6.44 -11.62 -14.86
N TRP A 69 5.19 -12.07 -14.73
CA TRP A 69 4.43 -11.98 -13.49
C TRP A 69 4.75 -13.15 -12.57
N ILE A 70 4.85 -12.86 -11.29
CA ILE A 70 5.02 -13.87 -10.26
C ILE A 70 4.02 -13.61 -9.14
N GLU A 71 3.48 -14.68 -8.57
CA GLU A 71 2.69 -14.66 -7.35
C GLU A 71 3.66 -14.73 -6.16
N LEU A 72 3.57 -13.78 -5.25
CA LEU A 72 4.30 -13.78 -3.98
C LEU A 72 3.43 -14.37 -2.87
N GLY A 73 4.08 -14.83 -1.80
CA GLY A 73 3.40 -15.23 -0.57
C GLY A 73 2.82 -14.03 0.20
N ASP A 74 2.20 -14.32 1.33
CA ASP A 74 1.61 -13.34 2.24
C ASP A 74 2.55 -12.92 3.38
N LYS A 75 3.74 -13.53 3.47
CA LYS A 75 4.75 -13.27 4.50
C LYS A 75 5.76 -12.22 4.07
N GLY A 76 6.32 -11.51 5.03
CA GLY A 76 7.35 -10.51 4.80
C GLY A 76 8.12 -10.14 6.05
N LYS A 77 9.06 -9.22 5.88
CA LYS A 77 9.86 -8.67 6.97
C LYS A 77 9.66 -7.17 7.07
N LEU A 78 9.49 -6.69 8.31
CA LEU A 78 9.42 -5.27 8.61
C LEU A 78 10.80 -4.63 8.40
N ILE A 79 10.95 -3.79 7.38
CA ILE A 79 12.25 -3.15 7.07
C ILE A 79 12.35 -1.72 7.61
N ASN A 80 11.22 -1.07 7.89
CA ASN A 80 11.16 0.24 8.55
C ASN A 80 9.77 0.45 9.14
N PHE A 81 9.61 1.34 10.12
CA PHE A 81 8.32 1.65 10.72
C PHE A 81 8.25 3.07 11.27
N THR A 82 7.04 3.57 11.48
CA THR A 82 6.79 4.83 12.18
C THR A 82 5.52 4.77 13.00
N ARG A 83 5.52 5.48 14.13
CA ARG A 83 4.36 5.69 14.99
C ARG A 83 3.87 7.12 14.85
N THR A 84 2.60 7.30 14.53
CA THR A 84 2.02 8.64 14.29
C THR A 84 0.72 8.86 15.05
N ALA A 85 0.57 10.07 15.58
CA ALA A 85 -0.69 10.55 16.17
C ALA A 85 -1.64 11.15 15.11
N TYR A 86 -1.33 11.03 13.81
CA TYR A 86 -2.12 11.60 12.73
C TYR A 86 -2.77 10.52 11.86
N LYS A 87 -3.95 10.84 11.31
CA LYS A 87 -4.58 9.99 10.30
C LYS A 87 -3.87 10.16 8.96
N VAL A 88 -3.34 9.07 8.41
CA VAL A 88 -2.59 9.07 7.12
C VAL A 88 -3.52 9.23 5.91
N SER A 89 -4.82 8.97 6.05
CA SER A 89 -5.79 8.98 4.95
C SER A 89 -6.45 10.34 4.66
N ASP A 90 -6.09 11.42 5.37
CA ASP A 90 -6.86 12.66 5.34
C ASP A 90 -5.98 13.88 5.03
N ARG A 91 -6.23 14.51 3.88
CA ARG A 91 -5.50 15.71 3.40
C ARG A 91 -5.64 16.93 4.33
N ARG A 92 -6.50 16.84 5.36
CA ARG A 92 -6.65 17.82 6.43
C ARG A 92 -6.36 17.09 7.73
N ALA A 93 -5.16 17.31 8.28
CA ALA A 93 -4.67 16.61 9.47
C ALA A 93 -5.68 16.67 10.62
N ARG A 94 -6.38 15.56 10.86
CA ARG A 94 -7.15 15.32 12.07
C ARG A 94 -6.27 14.47 12.97
N LYS A 95 -5.95 14.96 14.17
CA LYS A 95 -5.30 14.14 15.22
C LYS A 95 -6.10 12.84 15.33
N SER A 96 -5.40 11.72 15.26
CA SER A 96 -5.97 10.41 15.55
C SER A 96 -6.36 10.35 17.03
N LYS A 97 -7.39 9.57 17.34
CA LYS A 97 -7.78 9.32 18.74
C LYS A 97 -6.76 8.42 19.46
N SER A 98 -5.97 7.66 18.70
CA SER A 98 -4.94 6.74 19.18
C SER A 98 -3.70 6.83 18.28
N LEU A 99 -2.54 6.48 18.83
CA LEU A 99 -1.32 6.28 18.04
C LEU A 99 -1.56 5.14 17.03
N LYS A 100 -1.04 5.33 15.81
CA LYS A 100 -1.09 4.33 14.75
C LYS A 100 0.32 4.01 14.27
N ASP A 101 0.57 2.73 14.07
CA ASP A 101 1.83 2.23 13.55
C ASP A 101 1.69 1.88 12.07
N TYR A 102 2.69 2.27 11.29
CA TYR A 102 2.80 1.94 9.89
C TYR A 102 4.15 1.29 9.65
N GLY A 103 4.14 0.22 8.87
CA GLY A 103 5.31 -0.56 8.53
C GLY A 103 5.58 -0.48 7.04
N MET A 104 6.85 -0.34 6.70
CA MET A 104 7.37 -0.66 5.38
C MET A 104 7.81 -2.12 5.41
N VAL A 105 7.09 -2.97 4.70
CA VAL A 105 7.28 -4.43 4.71
C VAL A 105 7.74 -4.91 3.35
N GLN A 106 8.86 -5.62 3.34
CA GLN A 106 9.33 -6.33 2.15
C GLN A 106 8.73 -7.73 2.17
N ILE A 107 7.89 -8.03 1.17
CA ILE A 107 7.28 -9.35 1.01
C ILE A 107 8.37 -10.34 0.60
N GLU A 108 8.28 -11.57 1.08
CA GLU A 108 9.25 -12.61 0.72
C GLU A 108 9.30 -12.79 -0.80
N GLY A 109 10.51 -12.72 -1.37
CA GLY A 109 10.74 -12.81 -2.81
C GLY A 109 10.65 -11.48 -3.58
N SER A 110 10.34 -10.34 -2.94
CA SER A 110 10.38 -9.02 -3.59
C SER A 110 11.69 -8.25 -3.34
N ASP A 111 12.05 -7.34 -4.24
CA ASP A 111 13.14 -6.36 -4.08
C ASP A 111 12.65 -4.98 -3.61
N THR A 112 11.34 -4.83 -3.45
CA THR A 112 10.70 -3.59 -2.96
C THR A 112 9.76 -3.88 -1.80
N ALA A 113 9.37 -2.82 -1.09
CA ALA A 113 8.46 -2.91 0.05
C ALA A 113 7.17 -2.12 -0.18
N ILE A 114 6.12 -2.56 0.49
CA ILE A 114 4.82 -1.89 0.57
C ILE A 114 4.62 -1.30 1.97
N VAL A 115 3.81 -0.24 2.05
CA VAL A 115 3.54 0.46 3.31
C VAL A 115 2.08 0.30 3.69
N TYR A 116 1.84 -0.32 4.84
CA TYR A 116 0.51 -0.55 5.40
C TYR A 116 0.52 -0.40 6.93
N PRO A 117 -0.66 -0.29 7.57
CA PRO A 117 -0.76 -0.32 9.02
C PRO A 117 -0.16 -1.60 9.61
N LEU A 118 0.45 -1.48 10.78
CA LEU A 118 0.80 -2.61 11.64
C LEU A 118 -0.34 -2.80 12.64
N ILE A 119 -0.88 -4.01 12.72
CA ILE A 119 -2.07 -4.34 13.51
C ILE A 119 -1.63 -5.12 14.75
N ASP A 120 -2.10 -4.68 15.92
CA ASP A 120 -1.83 -5.28 17.23
C ASP A 120 -0.34 -5.41 17.58
N PHE A 121 0.45 -4.37 17.26
CA PHE A 121 1.84 -4.23 17.70
C PHE A 121 1.92 -3.43 19.01
N GLU A 122 2.57 -4.01 20.03
CA GLU A 122 3.00 -3.25 21.20
C GLU A 122 4.30 -2.48 20.89
N GLU A 123 4.63 -1.48 21.72
CA GLU A 123 5.82 -0.66 21.51
C GLU A 123 7.13 -1.49 21.48
N ASN A 124 7.21 -2.53 22.30
CA ASN A 124 8.38 -3.41 22.37
C ASN A 124 8.47 -4.39 21.18
N ASP A 125 7.40 -4.55 20.41
CA ASP A 125 7.32 -5.44 19.24
C ASP A 125 7.84 -4.79 17.96
N LEU A 126 7.90 -3.45 17.93
CA LEU A 126 8.31 -2.70 16.76
C LEU A 126 9.84 -2.74 16.59
N LYS A 127 10.30 -3.75 15.86
CA LYS A 127 11.71 -3.95 15.52
C LYS A 127 11.85 -4.25 14.04
N MET A 128 12.87 -3.66 13.41
CA MET A 128 13.24 -4.06 12.05
C MET A 128 13.64 -5.55 12.06
N GLY A 129 13.25 -6.27 11.02
CA GLY A 129 13.46 -7.71 10.89
C GLY A 129 12.32 -8.58 11.45
N THR A 130 11.35 -8.02 12.19
CA THR A 130 10.17 -8.76 12.64
C THR A 130 9.44 -9.40 11.45
N GLU A 131 9.16 -10.70 11.57
CA GLU A 131 8.39 -11.45 10.58
C GLU A 131 6.90 -11.15 10.74
N VAL A 132 6.26 -10.87 9.61
CA VAL A 132 4.87 -10.45 9.56
C VAL A 132 4.16 -11.15 8.40
N LYS A 133 2.83 -11.18 8.47
CA LYS A 133 1.99 -11.60 7.36
C LYS A 133 0.88 -10.60 7.08
N ILE A 134 0.39 -10.60 5.85
CA ILE A 134 -0.73 -9.78 5.42
C ILE A 134 -2.00 -10.21 6.16
N GLN A 135 -2.70 -9.24 6.73
CA GLN A 135 -4.09 -9.38 7.13
C GLN A 135 -4.98 -8.87 6.00
N TRP A 136 -5.62 -9.82 5.32
CA TRP A 136 -6.61 -9.53 4.30
C TRP A 136 -7.97 -9.25 4.92
N LYS A 137 -8.71 -8.33 4.33
CA LYS A 137 -10.13 -8.15 4.57
C LYS A 137 -10.87 -9.46 4.29
N GLU A 138 -11.95 -9.71 5.04
CA GLU A 138 -12.75 -10.93 4.89
C GLU A 138 -13.25 -11.10 3.45
N ASN A 139 -13.83 -10.04 2.89
CA ASN A 139 -14.37 -9.93 1.54
C ASN A 139 -13.65 -8.79 0.77
N PRO A 140 -12.53 -9.09 0.09
CA PRO A 140 -11.82 -8.16 -0.79
C PRO A 140 -12.67 -7.70 -1.98
N SER A 141 -12.42 -6.50 -2.51
CA SER A 141 -13.17 -5.92 -3.63
C SER A 141 -12.30 -5.37 -4.76
N GLY A 142 -11.00 -5.70 -4.77
CA GLY A 142 -10.07 -5.26 -5.81
C GLY A 142 -9.53 -3.85 -5.58
N GLY A 143 -8.97 -3.58 -4.40
CA GLY A 143 -8.36 -2.27 -4.13
C GLY A 143 -7.39 -2.22 -2.95
N PRO A 144 -6.64 -1.12 -2.77
CA PRO A 144 -5.60 -1.01 -1.73
C PRO A 144 -6.09 -1.35 -0.32
N SER A 145 -7.34 -1.02 0.00
CA SER A 145 -7.92 -1.25 1.32
C SER A 145 -8.28 -2.71 1.61
N ASP A 146 -8.08 -3.63 0.67
CA ASP A 146 -8.26 -5.07 0.90
C ASP A 146 -7.14 -5.67 1.77
N ILE A 147 -5.97 -5.02 1.79
CA ILE A 147 -4.96 -5.26 2.81
C ILE A 147 -5.30 -4.34 3.99
N GLU A 148 -5.77 -4.94 5.09
CA GLU A 148 -6.08 -4.19 6.30
C GLU A 148 -4.80 -3.72 6.99
N GLY A 149 -3.76 -4.54 6.93
CA GLY A 149 -2.45 -4.27 7.48
C GLY A 149 -1.58 -5.52 7.55
N PHE A 150 -0.55 -5.45 8.38
CA PHE A 150 0.31 -6.58 8.72
C PHE A 150 0.16 -6.95 10.19
N VAL A 151 0.11 -8.25 10.45
CA VAL A 151 0.15 -8.82 11.81
C VAL A 151 1.44 -9.60 12.01
N LYS A 152 1.89 -9.72 13.25
CA LYS A 152 3.01 -10.59 13.61
C LYS A 152 2.70 -12.05 13.24
N LEU A 153 3.74 -12.77 12.81
CA LEU A 153 3.69 -14.23 12.64
C LEU A 153 3.85 -14.96 13.98
#